data_AF-A0A2W4S3U7-F1
#
_entry.id   AF-A0A2W4S3U7-F1
#
_cell.length_a   1.000
_cell.length_b   1.000
_cell.length_c   1.000
_cell.angle_alpha   90.00
_cell.angle_beta   90.00
_cell.angle_gamma   90.00
#
_symmetry.space_group_name_H-M   'P 1'
#
loop_
_entity.id
_entity.type
_entity.pdbx_description
1 polymer ?
#
loop_
_entity_poly.entity_id
_entity_poly.type
_entity_poly.pdbx_seq_one_letter_code
_entity_poly.pdbx_strand_id
1 'polypeptide(L)'
;VGRGGGRGGRGAAPPAGPPPTPGFPRGYDVAVSLDGTSWTTVASGEGAPLTIASFAPVEAKFVRITQTADAPDAPAWVVQNLRLFRAP
;
A
#
# COMPACT_ATOMS: atom_id res chain seq x y z
N VAL A 1 56.76 9.59 31.80
CA VAL A 1 56.99 8.80 30.56
C VAL A 1 55.95 7.69 30.54
N GLY A 2 55.01 7.48 29.62
CA GLY A 2 54.71 7.96 28.28
C GLY A 2 54.20 6.76 27.46
N ARG A 3 53.11 6.95 26.68
CA ARG A 3 52.50 6.06 25.64
C ARG A 3 51.51 5.01 26.17
N GLY A 4 50.35 4.73 25.57
CA GLY A 4 49.66 5.16 24.34
C GLY A 4 48.38 4.29 24.26
N GLY A 5 47.20 4.82 23.97
CA GLY A 5 46.69 4.90 22.59
C GLY A 5 45.91 3.63 22.20
N GLY A 6 44.58 3.68 22.23
CA GLY A 6 43.70 2.65 21.67
C GLY A 6 42.36 3.26 21.28
N ARG A 7 42.29 3.77 20.04
CA ARG A 7 41.07 4.29 19.43
C ARG A 7 40.07 3.16 19.19
N GLY A 8 38.80 3.51 19.28
CA GLY A 8 37.66 2.63 19.26
C GLY A 8 37.52 1.74 18.03
N GLY A 9 36.93 0.57 18.27
CA GLY A 9 36.21 -0.19 17.26
C GLY A 9 34.74 -0.19 17.65
N ARG A 10 33.95 0.77 17.16
CA ARG A 10 32.51 0.54 17.03
C ARG A 10 32.40 -0.52 15.95
N GLY A 11 32.07 -1.75 16.34
CA GLY A 11 31.77 -2.82 15.40
C GLY A 11 30.80 -2.28 14.35
N ALA A 12 31.15 -2.48 13.08
CA ALA A 12 30.30 -2.05 11.98
C ALA A 12 28.92 -2.70 12.18
N ALA A 13 27.88 -1.87 12.27
CA ALA A 13 26.52 -2.37 12.18
C ALA A 13 26.40 -3.16 10.87
N PRO A 14 25.70 -4.31 10.86
CA PRO A 14 25.44 -5.02 9.62
C PRO A 14 24.80 -4.05 8.61
N PRO A 15 25.10 -4.19 7.31
CA PRO A 15 24.49 -3.34 6.30
C PRO A 15 22.97 -3.41 6.47
N ALA A 16 22.33 -2.25 6.58
CA ALA A 16 20.89 -2.19 6.59
C ALA A 16 20.39 -2.95 5.35
N GLY A 17 19.50 -3.92 5.56
CA GLY A 17 18.85 -4.62 4.46
C GLY A 17 18.15 -3.62 3.54
N PRO A 18 17.75 -4.04 2.32
CA PRO A 18 16.94 -3.20 1.46
C PRO A 18 15.72 -2.67 2.26
N PRO A 19 15.30 -1.43 2.01
CA PRO A 19 14.16 -0.86 2.72
C PRO A 19 12.94 -1.78 2.54
N PRO A 20 12.08 -1.91 3.57
CA PRO A 20 10.90 -2.76 3.48
C PRO A 20 10.02 -2.30 2.32
N THR A 21 9.54 -3.26 1.53
CA THR A 21 8.57 -2.97 0.47
C THR A 21 7.21 -2.66 1.10
N PRO A 22 6.56 -1.53 0.78
CA PRO A 22 5.22 -1.24 1.28
C PRO A 22 4.20 -2.32 0.91
N GLY A 23 3.26 -2.61 1.81
CA GLY A 23 2.17 -3.55 1.53
C GLY A 23 1.16 -3.00 0.53
N PHE A 24 0.59 -3.89 -0.27
CA PHE A 24 -0.42 -3.60 -1.30
C PHE A 24 -1.52 -4.68 -1.23
N PRO A 25 -2.74 -4.43 -1.72
CA PRO A 25 -3.81 -5.42 -1.60
C PRO A 25 -3.46 -6.61 -2.52
N ARG A 26 -3.63 -7.86 -2.09
CA ARG A 26 -3.36 -9.01 -2.98
C ARG A 26 -4.50 -9.24 -3.96
N GLY A 27 -5.72 -9.00 -3.51
CA GLY A 27 -6.91 -8.84 -4.33
C GLY A 27 -7.71 -7.65 -3.80
N TYR A 28 -8.50 -7.02 -4.67
CA TYR A 28 -9.33 -5.89 -4.28
C TYR A 28 -10.69 -5.92 -4.96
N ASP A 29 -11.67 -5.33 -4.26
CA ASP A 29 -12.93 -4.83 -4.81
C ASP A 29 -13.01 -3.32 -4.58
N VAL A 30 -13.45 -2.57 -5.61
CA VAL A 30 -13.83 -1.16 -5.52
C VAL A 30 -15.34 -1.06 -5.63
N ALA A 31 -15.96 -0.49 -4.60
CA ALA A 31 -17.39 -0.18 -4.58
C ALA A 31 -17.62 1.32 -4.37
N VAL A 32 -18.72 1.81 -4.93
CA VAL A 32 -19.14 3.21 -4.81
C VAL A 32 -20.54 3.32 -4.22
N SER A 33 -20.84 4.47 -3.65
CA SER A 33 -22.14 4.77 -3.07
C SER A 33 -22.46 6.27 -3.14
N LEU A 34 -23.75 6.59 -3.21
CA LEU A 34 -24.28 7.95 -3.09
C LEU A 34 -24.75 8.28 -1.66
N ASP A 35 -25.10 7.26 -0.86
CA ASP A 35 -25.72 7.39 0.47
C ASP A 35 -24.82 6.89 1.62
N GLY A 36 -23.74 6.16 1.30
CA GLY A 36 -22.82 5.56 2.27
C GLY A 36 -23.31 4.23 2.86
N THR A 37 -24.50 3.75 2.48
CA THR A 37 -25.13 2.54 3.02
C THR A 37 -25.39 1.50 1.94
N SER A 38 -25.81 1.93 0.75
CA SER A 38 -26.03 1.10 -0.43
C SER A 38 -24.79 1.14 -1.31
N TRP A 39 -24.19 -0.02 -1.59
CA TRP A 39 -22.91 -0.11 -2.28
C TRP A 39 -23.02 -0.93 -3.56
N THR A 40 -22.43 -0.41 -4.64
CA THR A 40 -22.32 -1.11 -5.93
C THR A 40 -20.85 -1.33 -6.24
N THR A 41 -20.43 -2.58 -6.44
CA THR A 41 -19.07 -2.91 -6.90
C THR A 41 -18.92 -2.50 -8.36
N VAL A 42 -17.86 -1.75 -8.67
CA VAL A 42 -17.59 -1.20 -10.01
C VAL A 42 -16.29 -1.75 -10.61
N ALA A 43 -15.37 -2.27 -9.81
CA ALA A 43 -14.17 -2.94 -10.28
C ALA A 43 -13.69 -3.98 -9.26
N SER A 44 -13.04 -5.03 -9.76
CA SER A 44 -12.39 -6.08 -8.96
C SER A 44 -11.11 -6.54 -9.66
N GLY A 45 -10.13 -7.02 -8.91
CA GLY A 45 -8.92 -7.58 -9.52
C GLY A 45 -7.82 -7.94 -8.53
N GLU A 46 -6.68 -8.35 -9.07
CA GLU A 46 -5.45 -8.55 -8.30
C GLU A 46 -4.74 -7.21 -8.10
N GLY A 47 -4.15 -7.00 -6.93
CA GLY A 47 -3.43 -5.78 -6.64
C GLY A 47 -1.92 -5.90 -6.87
N ALA A 48 -1.32 -4.74 -7.05
CA ALA A 48 0.12 -4.54 -7.19
C ALA A 48 0.53 -3.27 -6.42
N PRO A 49 1.84 -3.01 -6.19
CA PRO A 49 2.27 -1.77 -5.52
C PRO A 49 1.68 -0.49 -6.12
N LEU A 50 1.52 -0.46 -7.46
CA LEU A 50 0.65 0.48 -8.16
C LEU A 50 -0.56 -0.28 -8.69
N THR A 51 -1.75 0.03 -8.16
CA THR A 51 -3.01 -0.58 -8.60
C THR A 51 -3.84 0.44 -9.38
N ILE A 52 -4.27 0.08 -10.58
CA ILE A 52 -5.19 0.87 -11.40
C ILE A 52 -6.48 0.07 -11.56
N ALA A 53 -7.57 0.60 -10.99
CA ALA A 53 -8.90 0.04 -11.15
C ALA A 53 -9.67 0.90 -12.17
N SER A 54 -9.93 0.34 -13.35
CA SER A 54 -10.68 1.01 -14.43
C SER A 54 -12.11 0.49 -14.48
N PHE A 55 -13.07 1.41 -14.63
CA PHE A 55 -14.50 1.13 -14.71
C PHE A 55 -15.21 2.25 -15.47
N ALA A 56 -16.45 2.01 -15.90
CA ALA A 56 -17.26 3.04 -16.54
C ALA A 56 -17.53 4.21 -15.59
N PRO A 57 -17.53 5.47 -16.05
CA PRO A 57 -17.83 6.61 -15.18
C PRO A 57 -19.18 6.46 -14.47
N VAL A 58 -19.19 6.77 -13.17
CA VAL A 58 -20.36 6.65 -12.31
C VAL A 58 -20.37 7.79 -11.29
N GLU A 59 -21.56 8.31 -10.98
CA GLU A 59 -21.73 9.29 -9.92
C GLU A 59 -21.54 8.62 -8.55
N ALA A 60 -20.73 9.23 -7.69
CA ALA A 60 -20.42 8.70 -6.37
C ALA A 60 -20.12 9.82 -5.37
N LYS A 61 -20.46 9.59 -4.10
CA LYS A 61 -20.01 10.41 -2.96
C LYS A 61 -19.04 9.65 -2.05
N PHE A 62 -19.13 8.33 -2.04
CA PHE A 62 -18.30 7.45 -1.24
C PHE A 62 -17.64 6.38 -2.11
N VAL A 63 -16.41 6.05 -1.75
CA VAL A 63 -15.64 4.95 -2.35
C VAL A 63 -15.22 4.03 -1.21
N ARG A 64 -15.37 2.72 -1.41
CA ARG A 64 -14.90 1.67 -0.53
C ARG A 64 -13.97 0.75 -1.32
N ILE A 65 -12.80 0.50 -0.77
CA ILE A 65 -11.84 -0.45 -1.33
C ILE A 65 -11.67 -1.57 -0.31
N THR A 66 -11.96 -2.80 -0.70
CA THR A 66 -11.91 -3.98 0.16
C THR A 66 -10.81 -4.90 -0.32
N GLN A 67 -9.89 -5.29 0.55
CA GLN A 67 -8.93 -6.35 0.24
C GLN A 67 -9.66 -7.70 0.26
N THR A 68 -9.48 -8.49 -0.79
CA THR A 68 -10.20 -9.76 -1.01
C THR A 68 -9.28 -10.98 -1.00
N ALA A 69 -7.95 -10.77 -0.97
CA ALA A 69 -6.98 -11.84 -0.83
C ALA A 69 -5.82 -11.40 0.08
N ASP A 70 -5.16 -12.39 0.68
CA ASP A 70 -4.09 -12.23 1.65
C ASP A 70 -2.85 -13.04 1.25
N ALA A 71 -1.71 -12.71 1.87
CA ALA A 71 -0.47 -13.48 1.76
C ALA A 71 0.18 -13.56 3.15
N PRO A 72 0.46 -14.78 3.69
CA PRO A 72 0.86 -14.97 5.09
C PRO A 72 2.08 -14.16 5.55
N ASP A 73 3.07 -13.99 4.67
CA ASP A 73 4.32 -13.29 4.98
C ASP A 73 4.39 -11.89 4.36
N ALA A 74 3.27 -11.38 3.84
CA ALA A 74 3.22 -10.05 3.26
C ALA A 74 3.05 -8.97 4.35
N PRO A 75 3.69 -7.80 4.19
CA PRO A 75 3.35 -6.63 5.00
C PRO A 75 1.86 -6.29 4.86
N ALA A 76 1.26 -5.80 5.95
CA ALA A 76 -0.11 -5.31 5.93
C ALA A 76 -0.30 -4.25 4.83
N TRP A 77 -1.47 -4.26 4.18
CA TRP A 77 -1.77 -3.29 3.14
C TRP A 77 -1.78 -1.86 3.68
N VAL A 78 -1.09 -0.96 2.98
CA VAL A 78 -1.10 0.48 3.21
C VAL A 78 -1.52 1.23 1.95
N VAL A 79 -2.20 2.37 2.12
CA VAL A 79 -2.50 3.30 1.04
C VAL A 79 -1.68 4.56 1.25
N GLN A 80 -0.68 4.78 0.40
CA GLN A 80 0.16 5.99 0.46
C GLN A 80 -0.46 7.16 -0.30
N ASN A 81 -1.13 6.87 -1.41
CA ASN A 81 -1.77 7.87 -2.26
C ASN A 81 -3.03 7.25 -2.88
N LEU A 82 -4.06 8.07 -3.06
CA LEU A 82 -5.26 7.75 -3.80
C LEU A 82 -5.55 8.89 -4.77
N ARG A 83 -5.78 8.55 -6.04
CA ARG A 83 -6.21 9.50 -7.07
C ARG A 83 -7.52 9.02 -7.67
N LEU A 84 -8.48 9.93 -7.72
CA LEU A 84 -9.75 9.72 -8.41
C LEU A 84 -9.73 10.56 -9.69
N PHE A 85 -10.16 9.97 -10.79
CA PHE A 85 -10.20 10.62 -12.09
C PHE A 85 -11.65 10.90 -12.46
N ARG A 86 -11.92 12.09 -12.99
CA ARG A 86 -13.23 12.42 -13.57
C ARG A 86 -13.27 11.95 -15.02
N ALA A 87 -14.48 11.65 -15.51
CA ALA A 87 -14.70 11.52 -16.94
C ALA A 87 -14.31 12.83 -17.66
N PRO A 88 -13.88 12.75 -18.94
CA PRO A 88 -13.63 13.92 -19.78
C PRO A 88 -14.81 14.88 -19.83
#